data_AF-A0A3D1E0Q6-F1
#
_entry.id   AF-A0A3D1E0Q6-F1
#
_cell.length_a   1.000
_cell.length_b   1.000
_cell.length_c   1.000
_cell.angle_alpha   90.00
_cell.angle_beta   90.00
_cell.angle_gamma   90.00
#
_symmetry.space_group_name_H-M   'P 1'
#
loop_
_entity.id
_entity.type
_entity.pdbx_description
1 polymer ?
#
loop_
_entity_poly.entity_id
_entity_poly.type
_entity_poly.pdbx_seq_one_letter_code
_entity_poly.pdbx_strand_id
1 'polypeptide(L)'
;RTSELALHDLGTQLLEKDRPFAFEGKTSVCGFVSKPTGGHQRKSRWRKKQPKPEDVLIFVAEVRPDLFLPVRIEAKSFIGTVTARLVMPSLVLEMR
;
A
#
# COMPACT_ATOMS: atom_id res chain seq x y z
N ARG A 1 -17.51 -9.18 6.91
CA ARG A 1 -17.90 -8.10 5.97
C ARG A 1 -17.01 -8.25 4.75
N THR A 2 -17.59 -8.19 3.55
CA THR A 2 -16.88 -8.32 2.28
C THR A 2 -16.68 -6.95 1.64
N SER A 3 -15.60 -6.83 0.87
CA SER A 3 -15.24 -5.61 0.14
C SER A 3 -14.63 -5.97 -1.20
N GLU A 4 -14.94 -5.18 -2.22
CA GLU A 4 -14.21 -5.12 -3.48
C GLU A 4 -12.95 -4.28 -3.27
N LEU A 5 -11.85 -4.73 -3.86
CA LEU A 5 -10.56 -4.05 -3.85
C LEU A 5 -10.18 -3.73 -5.28
N ALA A 6 -9.83 -2.48 -5.55
CA ALA A 6 -9.26 -2.03 -6.82
C ALA A 6 -7.86 -1.49 -6.58
N LEU A 7 -6.92 -1.94 -7.41
CA LEU A 7 -5.58 -1.38 -7.50
C LEU A 7 -5.48 -0.58 -8.79
N HIS A 8 -4.92 0.62 -8.68
CA HIS A 8 -4.68 1.53 -9.79
C HIS A 8 -3.19 1.67 -10.00
N ASP A 9 -2.71 1.44 -11.22
CA ASP A 9 -1.31 1.71 -11.55
C ASP A 9 -1.06 3.23 -11.54
N LEU A 10 -0.11 3.67 -10.73
CA LEU A 10 0.33 5.06 -10.64
C LEU A 10 1.76 5.24 -11.18
N GLY A 11 2.30 4.22 -11.85
CA GLY A 11 3.61 4.22 -12.46
C GLY A 11 4.72 3.74 -11.53
N THR A 12 5.96 4.04 -11.88
CA THR A 12 7.14 3.61 -11.12
C THR A 12 7.83 4.77 -10.43
N GLN A 13 8.37 4.53 -9.24
CA GLN A 13 9.12 5.52 -8.48
C GLN A 13 10.37 4.88 -7.85
N LEU A 14 11.48 5.64 -7.81
CA LEU A 14 12.63 5.28 -7.01
C LEU A 14 12.33 5.62 -5.54
N LEU A 15 12.30 4.59 -4.69
CA LEU A 15 12.02 4.75 -3.27
C LEU A 15 13.34 4.94 -2.52
N GLU A 16 13.52 6.15 -1.98
CA GLU A 16 14.65 6.49 -1.12
C GLU A 16 14.44 5.99 0.31
N LYS A 17 15.55 5.63 0.94
CA LYS A 17 15.57 5.08 2.28
C LYS A 17 15.47 6.18 3.34
N ASP A 18 14.42 6.12 4.16
CA ASP A 18 14.21 7.07 5.26
C ASP A 18 14.42 6.45 6.66
N ARG A 19 14.63 5.12 6.73
CA ARG A 19 14.94 4.37 7.96
C ARG A 19 15.98 3.29 7.68
N PRO A 20 16.85 2.92 8.64
CA PRO A 20 17.92 1.93 8.44
C PRO A 20 17.45 0.55 7.93
N PHE A 21 16.22 0.16 8.23
CA PHE A 21 15.64 -1.13 7.85
C PHE A 21 14.70 -1.05 6.62
N ALA A 22 14.47 0.14 6.06
CA ALA A 22 13.57 0.31 4.94
C ALA A 22 14.21 -0.18 3.63
N PHE A 23 13.36 -0.66 2.73
CA PHE A 23 13.73 -0.97 1.35
C PHE A 23 14.16 0.31 0.60
N GLU A 24 15.12 0.17 -0.30
CA GLU A 24 15.59 1.20 -1.21
C GLU A 24 15.68 0.63 -2.62
N GLY A 25 15.15 1.34 -3.61
CA GLY A 25 15.22 0.90 -5.00
C GLY A 25 13.97 1.22 -5.82
N LYS A 26 13.93 0.68 -7.04
CA LYS A 26 12.82 0.89 -7.97
C LYS A 26 11.56 0.18 -7.48
N THR A 27 10.43 0.88 -7.51
CA THR A 27 9.13 0.36 -7.09
C THR A 27 8.06 0.70 -8.12
N SER A 28 7.06 -0.17 -8.24
CA SER A 28 5.77 0.16 -8.86
C SER A 28 4.84 0.69 -7.77
N VAL A 29 4.20 1.83 -8.04
CA VAL A 29 3.29 2.49 -7.11
C VAL A 29 1.87 2.17 -7.53
N CYS A 30 1.10 1.59 -6.61
CA CYS A 30 -0.30 1.27 -6.81
C CYS A 30 -1.17 2.12 -5.87
N GLY A 31 -2.19 2.78 -6.42
CA GLY A 31 -3.26 3.38 -5.64
C GLY A 31 -4.27 2.31 -5.22
N PHE A 32 -4.81 2.40 -4.01
CA PHE A 32 -5.72 1.40 -3.43
C PHE A 32 -7.08 2.01 -3.12
N VAL A 33 -8.15 1.39 -3.62
CA VAL A 33 -9.53 1.75 -3.30
C VAL A 33 -10.28 0.51 -2.81
N SER A 34 -10.88 0.59 -1.62
CA SER A 34 -11.74 -0.45 -1.07
C SER A 34 -13.19 0.01 -1.02
N LYS A 35 -14.08 -0.77 -1.65
CA LYS A 35 -15.52 -0.54 -1.64
C LYS A 35 -16.21 -1.67 -0.89
N PRO A 36 -16.85 -1.41 0.27
CA PRO A 36 -17.61 -2.44 0.97
C PRO A 36 -18.78 -2.94 0.10
N THR A 37 -18.94 -4.24 -0.07
CA THR A 37 -19.97 -4.84 -0.94
C THR A 37 -21.26 -5.20 -0.20
N GLY A 38 -21.29 -5.11 1.14
CA GLY A 38 -22.48 -5.43 1.93
C GLY A 38 -22.52 -4.80 3.32
N GLY A 39 -23.73 -4.77 3.89
CA GLY A 39 -24.03 -4.20 5.21
C GLY A 39 -24.55 -2.76 5.14
N HIS A 40 -25.41 -2.39 6.10
CA HIS A 40 -25.93 -1.03 6.21
C HIS A 40 -24.75 -0.07 6.45
N GLN A 41 -24.36 0.70 5.42
CA GLN A 41 -23.31 1.69 5.55
C GLN A 41 -23.79 2.75 6.54
N ARG A 42 -23.14 2.85 7.71
CA ARG A 42 -23.38 3.95 8.63
C ARG A 42 -23.03 5.26 7.93
N LYS A 43 -24.02 6.15 7.78
CA LYS A 43 -23.81 7.55 7.39
C LYS A 43 -23.02 8.24 8.50
N SER A 44 -21.70 8.17 8.42
CA SER A 44 -20.80 8.84 9.35
C SER A 44 -20.52 10.27 8.87
N ARG A 45 -20.53 11.24 9.78
CA ARG A 45 -20.07 12.62 9.53
C ARG A 45 -18.63 12.67 9.00
N TRP A 46 -17.82 11.68 9.34
CA TRP A 46 -16.42 11.53 8.91
C TRP A 46 -16.27 11.00 7.47
N ARG A 47 -17.36 10.57 6.82
CA ARG A 47 -17.34 9.90 5.52
C ARG A 47 -17.87 10.79 4.39
N LYS A 48 -17.38 12.03 4.30
CA LYS A 48 -17.81 12.96 3.24
C LYS A 48 -17.01 12.85 1.94
N LYS A 49 -15.85 12.18 1.95
CA LYS A 49 -14.97 12.06 0.78
C LYS A 49 -15.03 10.64 0.21
N GLN A 50 -15.26 10.52 -1.10
CA GLN A 50 -15.05 9.26 -1.80
C GLN A 50 -13.54 8.94 -1.73
N PRO A 51 -13.16 7.70 -1.39
CA PRO A 51 -11.75 7.31 -1.35
C PRO A 51 -11.16 7.46 -2.75
N LYS A 52 -10.05 8.20 -2.84
CA LYS A 52 -9.28 8.35 -4.07
C LYS A 52 -8.17 7.31 -4.11
N PRO A 53 -7.72 6.87 -5.30
CA PRO A 53 -6.58 5.96 -5.41
C PRO A 53 -5.33 6.45 -4.68
N GLU A 54 -5.09 7.76 -4.67
CA GLU A 54 -3.94 8.37 -4.00
C GLU A 54 -4.07 8.51 -2.46
N ASP A 55 -5.24 8.20 -1.89
CA ASP A 55 -5.43 8.22 -0.43
C ASP A 55 -4.67 7.06 0.24
N VAL A 56 -4.50 5.92 -0.45
CA VAL A 56 -3.68 4.80 0.01
C VAL A 56 -2.74 4.35 -1.11
N LEU A 57 -1.44 4.48 -0.90
CA LEU A 57 -0.40 4.08 -1.84
C LEU A 57 0.27 2.80 -1.36
N ILE A 58 0.47 1.84 -2.26
CA ILE A 58 1.21 0.60 -2.04
C ILE A 58 2.40 0.60 -2.99
N PHE A 59 3.60 0.56 -2.45
CA PHE A 59 4.85 0.47 -3.21
C PHE A 59 5.25 -1.00 -3.28
N VAL A 60 5.27 -1.55 -4.49
CA VAL A 60 5.64 -2.93 -4.76
C VAL A 60 7.02 -2.95 -5.38
N ALA A 61 7.92 -3.76 -4.84
CA ALA A 61 9.26 -3.94 -5.38
C ALA A 61 9.52 -5.42 -5.67
N GLU A 62 10.30 -5.67 -6.70
CA GLU A 62 10.94 -6.96 -6.90
C GLU A 62 12.11 -7.06 -5.91
N VAL A 63 11.93 -7.84 -4.84
CA VAL A 63 12.97 -7.98 -3.80
C VAL A 63 14.01 -9.04 -4.16
N ARG A 64 13.64 -9.95 -5.07
CA ARG A 64 14.46 -11.02 -5.70
C ARG A 64 13.80 -11.39 -7.03
N PRO A 65 14.50 -12.05 -7.98
CA PRO A 65 13.93 -12.44 -9.26
C PRO A 65 12.55 -13.09 -9.10
N ASP A 66 11.56 -12.53 -9.80
CA ASP A 66 10.16 -12.95 -9.83
C ASP A 66 9.40 -12.88 -8.49
N LEU A 67 9.98 -12.27 -7.45
CA LEU A 67 9.34 -12.07 -6.15
C LEU A 67 9.02 -10.60 -5.89
N PHE A 68 7.76 -10.26 -6.09
CA PHE A 68 7.22 -8.93 -5.86
C PHE A 68 6.55 -8.84 -4.50
N LEU A 69 7.02 -7.91 -3.65
CA LEU A 69 6.47 -7.68 -2.32
C LEU A 69 6.07 -6.22 -2.13
N PRO A 70 5.01 -5.93 -1.37
CA PRO A 70 4.72 -4.58 -0.90
C PRO A 70 5.79 -4.17 0.12
N VAL A 71 6.65 -3.22 -0.24
CA VAL A 71 7.76 -2.77 0.59
C VAL A 71 7.40 -1.56 1.47
N ARG A 72 6.41 -0.77 1.05
CA ARG A 72 5.90 0.39 1.79
C ARG A 72 4.41 0.57 1.49
N ILE A 73 3.64 0.94 2.50
CA ILE A 73 2.23 1.33 2.36
C ILE A 73 2.06 2.68 3.05
N GLU A 74 1.45 3.62 2.36
CA GLU A 74 1.11 4.94 2.90
C GLU A 74 -0.39 5.16 2.87
N ALA A 75 -0.97 5.50 4.02
CA ALA A 75 -2.35 5.93 4.11
C ALA A 75 -2.38 7.41 4.51
N LYS A 76 -2.83 8.26 3.59
CA LYS A 76 -2.97 9.70 3.80
C LYS A 76 -4.30 10.00 4.47
N SER A 77 -4.25 10.80 5.53
CA SER A 77 -5.43 11.28 6.24
C SER A 77 -5.32 12.78 6.50
N PHE A 78 -6.38 13.40 7.01
CA PHE A 78 -6.37 14.82 7.35
C PHE A 78 -5.46 15.15 8.56
N ILE A 79 -5.09 14.16 9.40
CA ILE A 79 -4.22 14.33 10.56
C ILE A 79 -2.74 14.01 10.20
N GLY A 80 -2.49 13.51 9.00
CA GLY A 80 -1.16 13.13 8.53
C GLY A 80 -1.14 11.79 7.80
N THR A 81 0.06 11.28 7.55
CA THR A 81 0.29 10.04 6.80
C THR A 81 0.75 8.93 7.74
N VAL A 82 0.04 7.80 7.71
CA VAL A 82 0.49 6.57 8.35
C VAL A 82 1.31 5.79 7.33
N THR A 83 2.55 5.45 7.66
CA THR A 83 3.44 4.69 6.78
C THR A 83 3.84 3.37 7.42
N ALA A 84 3.43 2.26 6.81
CA ALA A 84 3.92 0.93 7.11
C ALA A 84 5.07 0.58 6.15
N ARG A 85 6.09 -0.13 6.66
CA ARG A 85 7.25 -0.56 5.89
C ARG A 85 7.46 -2.05 6.12
N LEU A 86 7.87 -2.74 5.07
CA LEU A 86 8.29 -4.12 5.17
C LEU A 86 9.64 -4.18 5.90
N VAL A 87 9.69 -5.00 6.95
CA VAL A 87 10.92 -5.30 7.69
C VAL A 87 11.14 -6.81 7.55
N MET A 88 12.24 -7.22 6.92
CA MET A 88 12.53 -8.63 6.64
C MET A 88 13.81 -9.09 7.36
N PRO A 89 13.83 -9.18 8.69
CA PRO A 89 15.02 -9.62 9.40
C PRO A 89 15.26 -11.13 9.26
N SER A 90 14.21 -11.91 9.03
CA SER A 90 14.24 -13.38 9.06
C SER A 90 13.42 -14.04 7.94
N LEU A 91 13.03 -13.29 6.91
CA LEU A 91 12.25 -13.84 5.81
C LEU A 91 13.15 -14.73 4.94
N VAL A 92 13.10 -16.03 5.20
CA VAL A 92 13.71 -17.06 4.35
C VAL A 92 12.67 -17.48 3.33
N LEU A 93 12.96 -17.21 2.06
CA LEU A 93 12.11 -17.63 0.95
C LEU A 93 12.90 -18.67 0.16
N GLU A 94 12.64 -19.94 0.45
CA GLU A 94 13.25 -21.07 -0.25
C GLU A 94 12.81 -21.08 -1.72
N MET A 95 13.78 -21.26 -2.62
CA MET A 95 13.50 -21.51 -4.03
C MET A 95 13.23 -23.00 -4.22
N ARG A 96 12.14 -23.35 -4.90
CA ARG A 96 11.96 -24.67 -5.50
C ARG A 96 12.34 -24.62 -6.96
#